data_AF-A0A951X6G0-F1
#
_entry.id   AF-A0A951X6G0-F1
#
_cell.length_a   1.000
_cell.length_b   1.000
_cell.length_c   1.000
_cell.angle_alpha   90.00
_cell.angle_beta   90.00
_cell.angle_gamma   90.00
#
_symmetry.space_group_name_H-M   'P 1'
#
loop_
_entity.id
_entity.type
_entity.pdbx_description
1 polymer ?
#
loop_
_entity_poly.entity_id
_entity_poly.type
_entity_poly.pdbx_seq_one_letter_code
_entity_poly.pdbx_strand_id
1 'polypeptide(L)' 'MPANRLLIIANDPLARAGLAALLGGQEHVTVVGQTNDADLDAVLAVFEPDVLVWDLGWDP' A
#
# COMPACT_ATOMS: atom_id res chain seq x y z
N MET A 1 -2.90 20.49 4.46
CA MET A 1 -2.91 19.32 5.36
C MET A 1 -1.76 18.42 4.93
N PRO A 2 -1.03 17.72 5.82
CA PRO A 2 0.03 16.81 5.38
C PRO A 2 -0.56 15.67 4.54
N ALA A 3 0.22 15.15 3.59
CA ALA A 3 -0.19 14.01 2.77
C ALA A 3 -0.22 12.72 3.62
N ASN A 4 -1.26 11.90 3.44
CA ASN A 4 -1.43 10.65 4.17
C ASN A 4 -0.40 9.62 3.68
N ARG A 5 0.28 8.97 4.62
CA ARG A 5 1.26 7.90 4.35
C ARG A 5 0.52 6.61 4.04
N LEU A 6 0.57 6.18 2.80
CA LEU A 6 -0.13 5.00 2.31
C LEU A 6 0.82 3.80 2.20
N LEU A 7 0.43 2.68 2.80
CA LEU A 7 1.00 1.36 2.54
C LEU A 7 0.05 0.54 1.65
N ILE A 8 0.59 -0.03 0.57
CA ILE A 8 -0.15 -0.90 -0.36
C ILE A 8 0.14 -2.36 -0.02
N ILE A 9 -0.92 -3.16 0.13
CA ILE A 9 -0.84 -4.59 0.40
C ILE A 9 -1.56 -5.34 -0.74
N ALA A 10 -0.84 -6.20 -1.44
CA ALA A 10 -1.44 -7.16 -2.37
C ALA A 10 -0.48 -8.32 -2.59
N ASN A 11 -0.99 -9.53 -2.83
CA ASN A 11 -0.14 -10.69 -3.11
C ASN A 11 0.41 -10.68 -4.54
N ASP A 12 -0.39 -10.26 -5.51
CA ASP A 12 0.03 -10.10 -6.90
C ASP A 12 0.96 -8.87 -7.07
N PRO A 13 2.22 -9.06 -7.51
CA PRO A 13 3.14 -7.95 -7.78
C PRO A 13 2.63 -6.93 -8.80
N LEU A 14 1.83 -7.37 -9.79
CA LEU A 14 1.27 -6.48 -10.81
C LEU A 14 0.17 -5.60 -10.21
N ALA A 15 -0.69 -6.17 -9.35
CA ALA A 15 -1.68 -5.39 -8.62
C ALA A 15 -1.02 -4.33 -7.73
N ARG A 16 0.05 -4.68 -6.99
CA ARG A 16 0.82 -3.70 -6.20
C ARG A 16 1.39 -2.57 -7.07
N ALA A 17 2.04 -2.91 -8.18
CA ALA A 17 2.62 -1.92 -9.07
C ALA A 17 1.56 -1.00 -9.69
N GLY A 18 0.41 -1.54 -10.09
CA GLY A 18 -0.71 -0.78 -10.64
C GLY A 18 -1.33 0.18 -9.63
N LEU A 19 -1.59 -0.29 -8.40
CA LEU A 19 -2.08 0.55 -7.31
C LEU A 19 -1.09 1.67 -6.97
N ALA A 20 0.22 1.37 -6.94
CA ALA A 20 1.24 2.38 -6.67
C ALA A 20 1.30 3.46 -7.76
N ALA A 21 1.18 3.06 -9.03
CA ALA A 21 1.13 3.99 -10.16
C ALA A 21 -0.12 4.89 -10.11
N LEU A 22 -1.29 4.32 -9.79
CA LEU A 22 -2.55 5.06 -9.71
C LEU A 22 -2.60 6.04 -8.52
N LEU A 23 -2.09 5.61 -7.36
CA LEU A 23 -2.19 6.33 -6.10
C LEU A 23 -1.02 7.29 -5.87
N GLY A 24 0.16 7.03 -6.47
CA GLY A 24 1.32 7.90 -6.36
C GLY A 24 1.15 9.28 -7.00
N GLY A 25 0.14 9.47 -7.86
CA GLY A 25 -0.21 10.76 -8.47
C GLY A 25 -1.19 11.62 -7.67
N GLN A 26 -1.64 11.17 -6.50
CA GLN A 26 -2.67 11.88 -5.72
C GLN A 26 -2.05 12.94 -4.79
N GLU A 27 -2.57 14.17 -4.83
CA GLU A 27 -2.02 15.33 -4.10
C GLU A 27 -1.95 15.14 -2.57
N HIS A 28 -2.85 14.34 -2.01
CA HIS A 28 -2.99 14.14 -0.57
C HIS A 28 -2.47 12.79 -0.07
N VAL A 29 -1.74 12.04 -0.90
CA VAL A 29 -1.23 10.70 -0.56
C VAL A 29 0.24 10.60 -0.91
N THR A 30 1.01 9.92 -0.05
CA THR A 30 2.36 9.50 -0.36
C THR A 30 2.45 8.00 -0.16
N VAL A 31 2.72 7.24 -1.24
CA VAL A 31 2.96 5.80 -1.15
C VAL A 31 4.32 5.61 -0.48
N VAL A 32 4.31 5.16 0.78
CA VAL A 32 5.53 4.98 1.58
C VAL A 32 6.14 3.60 1.44
N GLY A 33 5.34 2.60 1.06
CA GLY A 33 5.79 1.22 0.88
C GLY A 33 4.79 0.35 0.16
N GLN A 34 5.23 -0.87 -0.17
CA GLN A 34 4.40 -1.93 -0.76
C GLN A 34 4.82 -3.27 -0.16
N THR A 35 3.87 -4.14 0.17
CA THR A 35 4.15 -5.48 0.73
C THR A 35 3.12 -6.53 0.28
N ASN A 36 3.47 -7.81 0.42
CA ASN A 36 2.51 -8.91 0.48
C ASN A 36 1.92 -9.04 1.91
N ASP A 37 1.03 -10.01 2.12
CA ASP A 37 0.41 -10.27 3.43
C ASP A 37 1.35 -10.92 4.48
N ALA A 38 2.45 -11.53 4.06
CA ALA A 38 3.34 -12.30 4.94
C ALA A 38 4.16 -11.45 5.93
N ASP A 39 4.53 -10.22 5.56
CA ASP A 39 5.50 -9.39 6.30
C ASP A 39 4.87 -8.16 6.99
N LEU A 40 3.55 -8.19 7.23
CA LEU A 40 2.79 -6.99 7.59
C LEU A 40 3.29 -6.30 8.87
N ASP A 41 3.54 -7.02 9.96
CA ASP A 41 3.94 -6.42 11.24
C ASP A 41 5.27 -5.66 11.15
N ALA A 42 6.26 -6.24 10.46
CA ALA A 42 7.57 -5.61 10.27
C ALA A 42 7.45 -4.36 9.39
N VAL A 43 6.63 -4.43 8.34
CA VAL A 43 6.41 -3.33 7.40
C VAL A 43 5.65 -2.18 8.08
N LEU A 44 4.65 -2.48 8.91
CA LEU A 44 3.93 -1.47 9.69
C LEU A 44 4.87 -0.72 10.66
N ALA A 45 5.77 -1.45 11.33
CA ALA A 45 6.73 -0.83 12.24
C ALA A 45 7.78 0.05 11.52
N VAL A 46 8.16 -0.30 10.29
CA VAL A 46 9.14 0.47 9.51
C VAL A 46 8.51 1.70 8.86
N PHE A 47 7.32 1.55 8.27
CA PHE A 47 6.72 2.60 7.47
C PHE A 47 5.73 3.47 8.22
N GLU A 48 5.24 3.06 9.40
CA GLU A 48 4.26 3.81 10.21
C GLU A 48 3.19 4.51 9.32
N PRO A 49 2.41 3.74 8.54
CA PRO A 49 1.45 4.33 7.60
C PRO A 49 0.21 4.87 8.33
N ASP A 50 -0.39 5.91 7.76
CA ASP A 50 -1.68 6.46 8.23
C ASP A 50 -2.86 5.67 7.65
N VAL A 51 -2.67 5.10 6.46
CA VAL A 51 -3.72 4.41 5.69
C VAL A 51 -3.16 3.15 5.04
N LEU A 52 -3.99 2.12 4.97
CA LEU A 52 -3.72 0.85 4.30
C LEU A 52 -4.68 0.70 3.12
N VAL A 53 -4.15 0.35 1.95
CA VAL A 53 -4.97 -0.14 0.82
C VAL A 53 -4.58 -1.60 0.62
N TRP A 54 -5.54 -2.48 0.90
CA TRP A 54 -5.35 -3.92 0.82
C TRP A 54 -6.21 -4.51 -0.28
N ASP A 55 -5.57 -5.03 -1.32
CA ASP A 55 -6.18 -5.92 -2.30
C ASP A 55 -6.13 -7.36 -1.77
N LEU A 56 -7.29 -7.87 -1.37
CA LEU A 56 -7.45 -9.23 -0.85
C LEU A 56 -7.50 -10.29 -1.97
N GLY A 57 -7.43 -9.86 -3.23
CA GLY A 57 -7.71 -10.71 -4.38
C GLY A 57 -9.18 -11.09 -4.45
N TRP A 58 -9.50 -11.97 -5.40
CA TRP A 58 -10.83 -12.55 -5.57
C TRP A 58 -10.69 -14.06 -5.68
N ASP A 59 -11.44 -14.80 -4.87
CA ASP A 59 -11.63 -16.25 -5.01
C ASP A 59 -13.13 -16.50 -5.24
N PRO A 60 -13.55 -17.04 -6.41
CA PRO A 60 -14.96 -17.18 -6.79
C PRO A 60 -15.75 -18.25 -6.03
#